data_AF-A0A2H1GBG8-F1
#
_entry.id   AF-A0A2H1GBG8-F1
#
_cell.length_a   1.000
_cell.length_b   1.000
_cell.length_c   1.000
_cell.angle_alpha   90.00
_cell.angle_beta   90.00
_cell.angle_gamma   90.00
#
_symmetry.space_group_name_H-M   'P 1'
#
loop_
_entity.id
_entity.type
_entity.pdbx_description
1 polymer ?
#
loop_
_entity_poly.entity_id
_entity_poly.type
_entity_poly.pdbx_seq_one_letter_code
_entity_poly.pdbx_strand_id
1 'polypeptide(L)'
;MVKISRHHHLEENRQFSQFTLTNSRYGRILRIGEYFDPELDRDDDADSTTDPGTFLEHIAGPECEESRGYNGHTVSALTVQSARTAQCLLRKPTGDEEDAQGHVAPVWSPEPDDEPWEENSSWMLSGLNSLIVEPELGPSKDWSPVRHGVREVNDYDMWFEDVPHIGMVHHPWCMEVYQRATLKQKNKVDVDGLGEWWELHQVENVKRSNGKMLRYCRQQWWEHERGSEFLITDPLEDAGLVKLLQEAVETSQHFNPADSAFPPRAPNKSTAKSNQQQNTTLDPFSTLPAELLQQILAELPNTSIGAVREVSRAFTHIPISFFYPLVRRDYPWIWEANPETLAALPQYSQWTKVVIDKAARKLNKSGELVSREEDKIATGRHSTASDPDALATAAPGNGNDEDHITPISLPRFETNWFKLYASLKKHSGSLPGLRNRERIWRDCQQIITMIDAMRARSA
;
A
#
# COMPACT_ATOMS: atom_id res chain seq x y z
N MET A 1 -60.58 -22.69 13.68
CA MET A 1 -59.70 -23.78 14.15
C MET A 1 -58.65 -23.98 13.06
N VAL A 2 -57.32 -23.89 13.25
CA VAL A 2 -56.48 -23.77 14.47
C VAL A 2 -55.26 -22.84 14.22
N LYS A 3 -54.91 -22.05 15.25
CA LYS A 3 -53.65 -21.34 15.64
C LYS A 3 -52.38 -21.33 14.73
N ILE A 4 -51.91 -20.12 14.40
CA ILE A 4 -50.71 -19.39 14.96
C ILE A 4 -49.65 -20.29 15.67
N SER A 5 -48.34 -20.28 15.35
CA SER A 5 -47.39 -19.20 15.76
C SER A 5 -46.01 -19.18 15.07
N ARG A 6 -45.41 -17.98 15.15
CA ARG A 6 -44.13 -17.41 14.66
C ARG A 6 -42.82 -18.21 14.87
N HIS A 7 -41.85 -17.94 13.99
CA HIS A 7 -40.57 -17.32 14.39
C HIS A 7 -39.99 -16.39 13.29
N HIS A 8 -39.60 -15.17 13.66
CA HIS A 8 -38.59 -14.35 12.95
C HIS A 8 -37.17 -14.84 13.33
N HIS A 9 -36.05 -14.49 12.69
CA HIS A 9 -35.70 -13.50 11.64
C HIS A 9 -34.69 -14.15 10.65
N LEU A 10 -34.80 -13.84 9.35
CA LEU A 10 -33.74 -14.00 8.35
C LEU A 10 -34.00 -12.95 7.26
N GLU A 11 -33.13 -11.95 7.15
CA GLU A 11 -33.13 -10.95 6.08
C GLU A 11 -31.71 -10.38 5.92
N GLU A 12 -31.43 -9.75 4.78
CA GLU A 12 -30.12 -9.17 4.39
C GLU A 12 -28.97 -10.17 4.12
N ASN A 13 -29.10 -10.93 3.02
CA ASN A 13 -28.07 -10.99 1.96
C ASN A 13 -28.49 -11.92 0.79
N ARG A 14 -29.59 -11.58 0.11
CA ARG A 14 -29.99 -12.21 -1.16
C ARG A 14 -30.76 -11.24 -2.05
N GLN A 15 -30.07 -10.58 -2.97
CA GLN A 15 -30.66 -10.08 -4.22
C GLN A 15 -29.55 -9.83 -5.25
N PHE A 16 -29.20 -10.85 -6.04
CA PHE A 16 -28.62 -10.72 -7.38
C PHE A 16 -28.78 -12.07 -8.12
N SER A 17 -29.92 -12.27 -8.78
CA SER A 17 -30.12 -13.37 -9.74
C SER A 17 -31.34 -13.14 -10.64
N GLN A 18 -31.13 -12.47 -11.78
CA GLN A 18 -31.92 -12.45 -13.03
C GLN A 18 -31.20 -11.42 -13.94
N PHE A 19 -30.85 -11.70 -15.21
CA PHE A 19 -31.64 -12.41 -16.22
C PHE A 19 -30.89 -13.46 -17.07
N THR A 20 -31.62 -14.54 -17.31
CA THR A 20 -31.76 -15.42 -18.49
C THR A 20 -30.73 -15.45 -19.64
N LEU A 21 -30.28 -16.68 -19.94
CA LEU A 21 -29.64 -17.13 -21.19
C LEU A 21 -30.47 -16.86 -22.46
N THR A 22 -29.83 -16.45 -23.56
CA THR A 22 -30.29 -16.76 -24.93
C THR A 22 -29.13 -17.18 -25.82
N ASN A 23 -29.43 -17.96 -26.86
CA ASN A 23 -28.46 -18.66 -27.70
C ASN A 23 -28.68 -18.29 -29.18
N SER A 24 -27.59 -18.13 -29.94
CA SER A 24 -27.51 -18.09 -31.41
C SER A 24 -27.92 -16.82 -32.23
N ARG A 25 -26.98 -16.43 -33.11
CA ARG A 25 -27.10 -15.86 -34.49
C ARG A 25 -27.44 -14.36 -34.72
N TYR A 26 -26.42 -13.66 -35.27
CA TYR A 26 -26.44 -12.45 -36.13
C TYR A 26 -27.05 -11.13 -35.59
N GLY A 27 -26.21 -10.11 -35.34
CA GLY A 27 -26.66 -8.78 -34.86
C GLY A 27 -25.65 -7.61 -34.83
N ARG A 28 -25.02 -7.29 -35.97
CA ARG A 28 -24.33 -6.02 -36.39
C ARG A 28 -23.77 -4.95 -35.39
N ILE A 29 -22.46 -4.68 -35.55
CA ILE A 29 -21.76 -3.38 -35.84
C ILE A 29 -21.89 -2.22 -34.80
N LEU A 30 -20.79 -1.66 -34.25
CA LEU A 30 -19.92 -0.61 -34.85
C LEU A 30 -18.44 -0.65 -34.34
N ARG A 31 -17.48 -0.33 -35.23
CA ARG A 31 -16.03 -0.19 -34.97
C ARG A 31 -15.62 1.25 -34.61
N ILE A 32 -14.59 1.40 -33.76
CA ILE A 32 -13.33 2.16 -33.99
C ILE A 32 -12.23 1.47 -33.14
N GLY A 33 -10.99 1.20 -33.58
CA GLY A 33 -10.48 1.15 -34.96
C GLY A 33 -8.96 1.38 -35.14
N GLU A 34 -8.16 0.30 -35.13
CA GLU A 34 -6.83 0.14 -35.80
C GLU A 34 -5.61 0.93 -35.21
N TYR A 35 -4.36 0.43 -35.19
CA TYR A 35 -3.69 -0.64 -35.95
C TYR A 35 -2.49 -1.22 -35.15
N PHE A 36 -2.21 -2.53 -35.22
CA PHE A 36 -0.84 -3.09 -35.11
C PHE A 36 -0.79 -4.47 -35.77
N ASP A 37 0.30 -4.76 -36.47
CA ASP A 37 0.56 -5.99 -37.23
C ASP A 37 1.97 -6.47 -36.86
N PRO A 38 2.12 -7.74 -36.47
CA PRO A 38 3.21 -8.50 -37.08
C PRO A 38 2.79 -9.92 -37.49
N GLU A 39 3.07 -10.25 -38.75
CA GLU A 39 3.33 -11.63 -39.17
C GLU A 39 4.43 -12.24 -38.29
N LEU A 40 4.11 -13.28 -37.51
CA LEU A 40 4.90 -14.51 -37.27
C LEU A 40 4.39 -15.26 -36.02
N ASP A 41 3.47 -16.21 -36.22
CA ASP A 41 3.84 -17.63 -36.16
C ASP A 41 2.67 -18.50 -36.63
N ARG A 42 2.97 -19.62 -37.28
CA ARG A 42 1.98 -20.61 -37.76
C ARG A 42 2.25 -21.97 -37.11
N ASP A 43 1.20 -22.78 -37.13
CA ASP A 43 1.15 -24.21 -36.80
C ASP A 43 1.18 -24.45 -35.26
N ASP A 44 0.10 -24.86 -34.58
CA ASP A 44 -0.72 -26.05 -34.87
C ASP A 44 -2.22 -25.96 -34.45
N ASP A 45 -3.04 -26.55 -35.32
CA ASP A 45 -4.33 -27.26 -35.12
C ASP A 45 -5.53 -26.72 -34.28
N ALA A 46 -6.59 -26.44 -35.06
CA ALA A 46 -7.98 -26.91 -34.89
C ALA A 46 -9.01 -26.09 -34.08
N ASP A 47 -9.90 -25.45 -34.86
CA ASP A 47 -11.29 -25.08 -34.55
C ASP A 47 -11.55 -23.96 -33.53
N SER A 48 -11.11 -22.75 -33.85
CA SER A 48 -11.83 -21.53 -33.44
C SER A 48 -12.10 -20.63 -34.65
N THR A 49 -13.37 -20.57 -35.07
CA THR A 49 -13.86 -19.66 -36.13
C THR A 49 -14.14 -18.25 -35.59
N THR A 50 -13.32 -17.80 -34.64
CA THR A 50 -13.36 -16.45 -34.06
C THR A 50 -12.57 -15.47 -34.92
N ASP A 51 -13.26 -14.45 -35.41
CA ASP A 51 -12.72 -13.30 -36.15
C ASP A 51 -11.55 -12.66 -35.36
N PRO A 52 -10.37 -12.37 -35.96
CA PRO A 52 -9.21 -11.83 -35.23
C PRO A 52 -9.43 -10.49 -34.52
N GLY A 53 -10.60 -9.86 -34.68
CA GLY A 53 -10.98 -8.60 -34.05
C GLY A 53 -11.83 -8.70 -32.78
N THR A 54 -12.19 -9.89 -32.27
CA THR A 54 -13.00 -10.03 -31.05
C THR A 54 -12.19 -10.45 -29.82
N PHE A 55 -11.49 -9.49 -29.20
CA PHE A 55 -11.03 -9.64 -27.82
C PHE A 55 -12.24 -9.63 -26.88
N LEU A 56 -12.57 -10.78 -26.30
CA LEU A 56 -13.58 -10.89 -25.25
C LEU A 56 -12.94 -10.54 -23.91
N GLU A 57 -13.50 -9.57 -23.19
CA GLU A 57 -13.08 -9.25 -21.82
C GLU A 57 -13.40 -10.43 -20.90
N HIS A 58 -12.39 -10.92 -20.17
CA HIS A 58 -12.57 -12.00 -19.22
C HIS A 58 -13.02 -11.45 -17.86
N ILE A 59 -14.27 -11.73 -17.50
CA ILE A 59 -14.82 -11.48 -16.17
C ILE A 59 -14.63 -12.74 -15.31
N ALA A 60 -13.72 -12.67 -14.34
CA ALA A 60 -13.40 -13.79 -13.46
C ALA A 60 -14.57 -14.16 -12.53
N GLY A 61 -14.94 -15.44 -12.50
CA GLY A 61 -15.84 -16.00 -11.48
C GLY A 61 -15.11 -16.35 -10.16
N PRO A 62 -15.84 -16.78 -9.11
CA PRO A 62 -15.25 -17.08 -7.80
C PRO A 62 -14.17 -18.17 -7.82
N GLU A 63 -14.37 -19.19 -8.64
CA GLU A 63 -13.44 -20.31 -8.85
C GLU A 63 -12.60 -20.15 -10.13
N CYS A 64 -12.40 -18.91 -10.60
CA CYS A 64 -11.51 -18.65 -11.73
C CYS A 64 -10.04 -18.82 -11.32
N GLU A 65 -9.29 -19.58 -12.12
CA GLU A 65 -7.88 -19.93 -11.94
C GLU A 65 -6.94 -19.22 -12.94
N GLU A 66 -7.46 -18.29 -13.75
CA GLU A 66 -6.66 -17.49 -14.69
C GLU A 66 -5.60 -16.65 -13.96
N SER A 67 -4.34 -16.77 -14.36
CA SER A 67 -3.21 -16.06 -13.74
C SER A 67 -2.88 -14.71 -14.39
N ARG A 68 -3.40 -14.42 -15.59
CA ARG A 68 -3.09 -13.18 -16.34
C ARG A 68 -3.74 -11.91 -15.78
N GLY A 69 -4.66 -12.01 -14.83
CA GLY A 69 -5.30 -10.84 -14.21
C GLY A 69 -5.92 -11.16 -12.86
N TYR A 70 -5.83 -10.22 -11.92
CA TYR A 70 -6.27 -10.41 -10.53
C TYR A 70 -7.78 -10.67 -10.42
N ASN A 71 -8.15 -11.67 -9.62
CA ASN A 71 -9.56 -12.05 -9.45
C ASN A 71 -10.32 -11.06 -8.54
N GLY A 72 -11.34 -10.40 -9.08
CA GLY A 72 -12.19 -9.45 -8.35
C GLY A 72 -12.95 -10.03 -7.14
N HIS A 73 -13.07 -11.36 -7.05
CA HIS A 73 -13.63 -12.05 -5.88
C HIS A 73 -12.62 -12.24 -4.74
N THR A 74 -11.32 -12.19 -4.99
CA THR A 74 -10.28 -12.29 -3.95
C THR A 74 -9.77 -10.92 -3.52
N VAL A 75 -9.80 -9.92 -4.40
CA VAL A 75 -9.45 -8.53 -4.08
C VAL A 75 -10.37 -7.53 -4.77
N SER A 76 -10.87 -6.53 -4.02
CA SER A 76 -11.78 -5.53 -4.60
C SER A 76 -11.04 -4.50 -5.44
N ALA A 77 -11.68 -3.98 -6.48
CA ALA A 77 -11.14 -2.92 -7.32
C ALA A 77 -10.76 -1.65 -6.54
N LEU A 78 -11.48 -1.35 -5.43
CA LEU A 78 -11.16 -0.25 -4.52
C LEU A 78 -9.82 -0.47 -3.80
N THR A 79 -9.57 -1.69 -3.32
CA THR A 79 -8.36 -2.04 -2.57
C THR A 79 -7.08 -1.90 -3.41
N VAL A 80 -7.18 -1.97 -4.73
CA VAL A 80 -6.04 -1.99 -5.67
C VAL A 80 -6.00 -0.79 -6.62
N GLN A 81 -6.88 0.19 -6.40
CA GLN A 81 -7.11 1.27 -7.35
C GLN A 81 -5.87 2.15 -7.60
N SER A 82 -5.03 2.29 -6.57
CA SER A 82 -3.76 3.01 -6.57
C SER A 82 -2.60 2.25 -7.23
N ALA A 83 -2.74 0.95 -7.50
CA ALA A 83 -1.64 0.10 -7.97
C ALA A 83 -1.22 0.38 -9.42
N ARG A 84 -2.14 0.84 -10.25
CA ARG A 84 -1.89 1.14 -11.67
C ARG A 84 -1.28 2.52 -11.92
N THR A 85 -1.00 3.32 -10.88
CA THR A 85 -0.45 4.67 -11.06
C THR A 85 1.03 4.69 -10.72
N ALA A 86 1.82 5.10 -11.70
CA ALA A 86 3.26 5.22 -11.62
C ALA A 86 3.69 6.69 -11.66
N GLN A 87 4.92 6.90 -11.20
CA GLN A 87 5.70 8.13 -11.22
C GLN A 87 7.17 7.71 -11.38
N CYS A 88 7.99 8.58 -11.96
CA CYS A 88 9.41 8.32 -12.13
C CYS A 88 10.24 9.31 -11.31
N LEU A 89 11.37 8.83 -10.79
CA LEU A 89 12.44 9.68 -10.30
C LEU A 89 13.41 9.96 -11.45
N LEU A 90 13.59 11.24 -11.80
CA LEU A 90 14.33 11.73 -12.96
C LEU A 90 15.54 12.56 -12.52
N ARG A 91 16.63 12.53 -13.28
CA ARG A 91 17.65 13.60 -13.20
C ARG A 91 17.01 14.94 -13.59
N LYS A 92 17.45 16.02 -12.96
CA LYS A 92 17.01 17.38 -13.32
C LYS A 92 17.55 17.76 -14.71
N PRO A 93 16.71 18.22 -15.66
CA PRO A 93 17.14 18.53 -17.02
C PRO A 93 18.16 19.68 -17.06
N THR A 94 19.19 19.51 -17.90
CA THR A 94 20.31 20.46 -18.08
C THR A 94 20.11 21.50 -19.18
N GLY A 95 19.03 21.40 -19.96
CA GLY A 95 18.68 22.36 -21.02
C GLY A 95 19.17 22.00 -22.43
N ASP A 96 19.78 20.82 -22.61
CA ASP A 96 20.35 20.29 -23.85
C ASP A 96 19.89 18.87 -24.20
N GLU A 97 19.07 18.24 -23.36
CA GLU A 97 18.42 16.96 -23.61
C GLU A 97 17.23 17.12 -24.59
N GLU A 98 17.30 16.48 -25.76
CA GLU A 98 16.25 16.46 -26.80
C GLU A 98 15.45 15.15 -26.75
N ASP A 99 14.13 15.22 -26.68
CA ASP A 99 13.24 14.05 -26.66
C ASP A 99 12.99 13.46 -28.06
N ALA A 100 12.25 12.35 -28.11
CA ALA A 100 11.96 11.62 -29.35
C ALA A 100 11.07 12.37 -30.35
N GLN A 101 10.59 13.58 -30.06
CA GLN A 101 9.89 14.46 -31.01
C GLN A 101 10.62 15.79 -31.26
N GLY A 102 11.86 15.92 -30.78
CA GLY A 102 12.67 17.11 -30.96
C GLY A 102 12.33 18.26 -30.01
N HIS A 103 11.69 17.97 -28.87
CA HIS A 103 11.49 18.95 -27.81
C HIS A 103 12.64 18.89 -26.82
N VAL A 104 13.23 20.05 -26.55
CA VAL A 104 14.29 20.21 -25.55
C VAL A 104 13.66 20.72 -24.26
N ALA A 105 13.81 19.97 -23.17
CA ALA A 105 13.40 20.41 -21.84
C ALA A 105 14.25 21.62 -21.40
N PRO A 106 13.66 22.65 -20.75
CA PRO A 106 14.43 23.76 -20.21
C PRO A 106 15.36 23.30 -19.08
N VAL A 107 16.36 24.12 -18.75
CA VAL A 107 17.12 23.95 -17.50
C VAL A 107 16.15 23.95 -16.33
N TRP A 108 16.26 22.95 -15.44
CA TRP A 108 15.39 22.81 -14.27
C TRP A 108 15.27 24.12 -13.46
N SER A 109 14.04 24.47 -13.07
CA SER A 109 13.74 25.65 -12.24
C SER A 109 12.57 25.35 -11.32
N PRO A 110 12.56 25.79 -10.04
CA PRO A 110 11.52 25.39 -9.09
C PRO A 110 10.08 25.63 -9.58
N GLU A 111 9.23 24.60 -9.51
CA GLU A 111 7.81 24.66 -9.86
C GLU A 111 6.94 24.59 -8.59
N PRO A 112 5.71 25.16 -8.58
CA PRO A 112 4.86 25.18 -7.38
C PRO A 112 4.39 23.80 -6.89
N ASP A 113 4.59 22.76 -7.71
CA ASP A 113 4.26 21.37 -7.41
C ASP A 113 5.48 20.50 -7.05
N ASP A 114 6.65 21.12 -6.85
CA ASP A 114 7.85 20.47 -6.33
C ASP A 114 7.63 19.94 -4.91
N GLU A 115 8.07 18.71 -4.65
CA GLU A 115 8.21 18.22 -3.28
C GLU A 115 9.38 18.98 -2.58
N PRO A 116 9.31 19.26 -1.26
CA PRO A 116 10.30 20.13 -0.58
C PRO A 116 11.76 19.66 -0.63
N TRP A 117 12.02 18.40 -1.00
CA TRP A 117 13.36 17.87 -1.19
C TRP A 117 13.88 18.04 -2.62
N GLU A 118 13.01 18.27 -3.62
CA GLU A 118 13.43 18.44 -5.02
C GLU A 118 14.35 19.64 -5.17
N GLU A 119 14.05 20.78 -4.52
CA GLU A 119 14.88 22.01 -4.58
C GLU A 119 16.37 21.74 -4.33
N ASN A 120 16.66 20.91 -3.31
CA ASN A 120 18.03 20.65 -2.84
C ASN A 120 18.62 19.33 -3.35
N SER A 121 17.87 18.56 -4.15
CA SER A 121 18.30 17.30 -4.74
C SER A 121 18.80 17.49 -6.18
N SER A 122 19.58 16.53 -6.67
CA SER A 122 19.91 16.39 -8.10
C SER A 122 18.77 15.73 -8.92
N TRP A 123 17.68 15.37 -8.25
CA TRP A 123 16.56 14.61 -8.79
C TRP A 123 15.23 15.35 -8.63
N MET A 124 14.27 15.01 -9.48
CA MET A 124 12.89 15.50 -9.47
C MET A 124 11.92 14.35 -9.79
N LEU A 125 10.65 14.49 -9.43
CA LEU A 125 9.61 13.55 -9.86
C LEU A 125 9.04 13.91 -11.23
N SER A 126 8.62 12.92 -12.02
CA SER A 126 7.71 13.14 -13.14
C SER A 126 6.30 13.51 -12.67
N GLY A 127 5.42 13.87 -13.61
CA GLY A 127 3.98 13.74 -13.41
C GLY A 127 3.54 12.30 -13.13
N LEU A 128 2.22 12.07 -13.05
CA LEU A 128 1.65 10.74 -12.88
C LEU A 128 1.26 10.12 -14.23
N ASN A 129 1.47 8.81 -14.36
CA ASN A 129 0.99 8.02 -15.50
C ASN A 129 0.26 6.76 -15.01
N SER A 130 -0.68 6.24 -15.80
CA SER A 130 -1.36 4.97 -15.53
C SER A 130 -1.45 4.03 -16.74
N LEU A 131 -0.68 4.34 -17.79
CA LEU A 131 -0.56 3.60 -19.04
C LEU A 131 0.92 3.58 -19.45
N ILE A 132 1.75 2.99 -18.58
CA ILE A 132 3.13 2.63 -18.95
C ILE A 132 3.08 1.64 -20.11
N VAL A 133 3.90 1.88 -21.14
CA VAL A 133 4.07 0.97 -22.28
C VAL A 133 5.24 0.01 -22.04
N GLU A 134 5.31 -1.07 -22.83
CA GLU A 134 6.49 -1.94 -22.81
C GLU A 134 7.71 -1.13 -23.30
N PRO A 135 8.90 -1.20 -22.66
CA PRO A 135 10.04 -0.35 -23.00
C PRO A 135 10.59 -0.54 -24.42
N GLU A 136 10.24 -1.64 -25.09
CA GLU A 136 10.49 -1.94 -26.49
C GLU A 136 9.64 -1.09 -27.46
N LEU A 137 8.51 -0.52 -26.99
CA LEU A 137 7.62 0.36 -27.76
C LEU A 137 8.06 1.85 -27.72
N GLY A 138 9.12 2.16 -26.98
CA GLY A 138 9.64 3.51 -26.78
C GLY A 138 9.21 4.15 -25.45
N PRO A 139 9.49 5.44 -25.23
CA PRO A 139 9.21 6.11 -23.97
C PRO A 139 7.70 6.22 -23.70
N SER A 140 7.31 6.01 -22.44
CA SER A 140 5.93 6.27 -22.00
C SER A 140 5.59 7.75 -22.16
N LYS A 141 4.36 8.00 -22.64
CA LYS A 141 3.78 9.33 -22.93
C LYS A 141 2.67 9.64 -21.92
N ASP A 142 2.07 10.83 -22.03
CA ASP A 142 0.91 11.27 -21.22
C ASP A 142 1.17 11.36 -19.70
N TRP A 143 2.43 11.64 -19.30
CA TRP A 143 2.76 12.02 -17.93
C TRP A 143 2.07 13.34 -17.56
N SER A 144 1.19 13.32 -16.56
CA SER A 144 0.34 14.45 -16.20
C SER A 144 0.44 14.82 -14.71
N PRO A 145 0.71 16.09 -14.37
CA PRO A 145 1.07 17.18 -15.28
C PRO A 145 2.43 16.95 -15.94
N VAL A 146 2.69 17.63 -17.06
CA VAL A 146 4.05 17.81 -17.59
C VAL A 146 4.79 18.70 -16.60
N ARG A 147 5.93 18.22 -16.08
CA ARG A 147 6.74 18.91 -15.06
C ARG A 147 8.10 19.28 -15.62
N HIS A 148 8.59 20.48 -15.32
CA HIS A 148 9.91 20.97 -15.75
C HIS A 148 10.17 20.83 -17.28
N GLY A 149 9.09 20.85 -18.08
CA GLY A 149 9.10 20.63 -19.52
C GLY A 149 9.27 19.17 -20.01
N VAL A 150 9.46 18.19 -19.11
CA VAL A 150 9.63 16.77 -19.48
C VAL A 150 8.26 16.15 -19.84
N ARG A 151 8.08 15.80 -21.12
CA ARG A 151 6.81 15.30 -21.69
C ARG A 151 6.74 13.78 -21.80
N GLU A 152 7.87 13.18 -22.14
CA GLU A 152 8.05 11.74 -22.30
C GLU A 152 9.17 11.30 -21.36
N VAL A 153 9.05 10.08 -20.84
CA VAL A 153 10.02 9.51 -19.90
C VAL A 153 10.44 8.16 -20.44
N ASN A 154 11.74 7.88 -20.41
CA ASN A 154 12.29 6.57 -20.67
C ASN A 154 12.21 5.74 -19.37
N ASP A 155 11.12 5.03 -19.18
CA ASP A 155 10.72 4.38 -17.93
C ASP A 155 11.30 2.95 -17.77
N TYR A 156 12.63 2.86 -17.78
CA TYR A 156 13.38 1.61 -17.64
C TYR A 156 13.69 1.26 -16.17
N ASP A 157 13.68 -0.03 -15.84
CA ASP A 157 14.19 -0.57 -14.56
C ASP A 157 15.71 -0.34 -14.37
N MET A 158 16.44 -0.11 -15.47
CA MET A 158 17.90 0.11 -15.51
C MET A 158 18.25 1.53 -15.94
N TRP A 159 19.36 2.05 -15.42
CA TRP A 159 19.94 3.32 -15.86
C TRP A 159 20.70 3.16 -17.20
N PHE A 160 20.69 4.20 -18.03
CA PHE A 160 21.49 4.31 -19.25
C PHE A 160 21.91 5.78 -19.42
N GLU A 161 23.22 6.05 -19.42
CA GLU A 161 23.77 7.41 -19.38
C GLU A 161 23.43 8.25 -20.63
N ASP A 162 23.34 7.61 -21.81
CA ASP A 162 23.04 8.28 -23.09
C ASP A 162 21.52 8.39 -23.38
N VAL A 163 20.64 8.03 -22.44
CA VAL A 163 19.18 8.05 -22.66
C VAL A 163 18.56 9.27 -21.96
N PRO A 164 18.03 10.25 -22.71
CA PRO A 164 17.46 11.47 -22.12
C PRO A 164 16.22 11.15 -21.29
N HIS A 165 16.01 11.90 -20.21
CA HIS A 165 14.83 11.77 -19.33
C HIS A 165 14.55 10.32 -18.88
N ILE A 166 15.59 9.52 -18.64
CA ILE A 166 15.43 8.17 -18.10
C ILE A 166 15.01 8.21 -16.62
N GLY A 167 13.97 7.43 -16.28
CA GLY A 167 13.27 7.57 -15.00
C GLY A 167 13.09 6.27 -14.24
N MET A 168 13.46 6.28 -12.96
CA MET A 168 13.26 5.12 -12.07
C MET A 168 11.77 5.01 -11.71
N VAL A 169 11.09 4.01 -12.27
CA VAL A 169 9.66 3.80 -12.06
C VAL A 169 9.36 3.41 -10.60
N HIS A 170 8.40 4.10 -10.00
CA HIS A 170 7.83 3.74 -8.72
C HIS A 170 6.33 4.10 -8.64
N HIS A 171 5.59 3.44 -7.77
CA HIS A 171 4.29 3.98 -7.36
C HIS A 171 4.51 5.15 -6.37
N PRO A 172 3.68 6.21 -6.36
CA PRO A 172 3.79 7.30 -5.38
C PRO A 172 3.79 6.81 -3.92
N TRP A 173 2.96 5.81 -3.61
CA TRP A 173 2.90 5.18 -2.29
C TRP A 173 4.15 4.36 -1.92
N CYS A 174 4.92 3.86 -2.91
CA CYS A 174 6.24 3.27 -2.64
C CYS A 174 7.25 4.35 -2.21
N MET A 175 7.21 5.52 -2.86
CA MET A 175 8.06 6.66 -2.49
C MET A 175 7.71 7.20 -1.09
N GLU A 176 6.42 7.29 -0.75
CA GLU A 176 5.98 7.66 0.61
C GLU A 176 6.54 6.71 1.69
N VAL A 177 6.48 5.38 1.45
CA VAL A 177 7.08 4.38 2.36
C VAL A 177 8.61 4.54 2.43
N TYR A 178 9.27 4.80 1.30
CA TYR A 178 10.72 5.05 1.27
C TYR A 178 11.10 6.28 2.09
N GLN A 179 10.44 7.42 1.87
CA GLN A 179 10.69 8.68 2.60
C GLN A 179 10.56 8.48 4.12
N ARG A 180 9.51 7.78 4.57
CA ARG A 180 9.29 7.46 5.99
C ARG A 180 10.32 6.48 6.54
N ALA A 181 10.77 5.50 5.76
CA ALA A 181 11.81 4.56 6.13
C ALA A 181 13.18 5.24 6.31
N THR A 182 13.58 6.08 5.36
CA THR A 182 14.87 6.80 5.43
C THR A 182 14.86 7.87 6.54
N LEU A 183 13.74 8.57 6.77
CA LEU A 183 13.60 9.45 7.94
C LEU A 183 13.78 8.70 9.26
N LYS A 184 13.15 7.53 9.41
CA LYS A 184 13.28 6.71 10.63
C LYS A 184 14.69 6.16 10.84
N GLN A 185 15.45 5.91 9.78
CA GLN A 185 16.79 5.33 9.86
C GLN A 185 17.92 6.39 9.90
N LYS A 186 17.74 7.54 9.26
CA LYS A 186 18.79 8.54 9.00
C LYS A 186 18.44 9.96 9.48
N ASN A 187 17.22 10.17 9.99
CA ASN A 187 16.66 11.48 10.37
C ASN A 187 16.66 12.51 9.22
N LYS A 188 16.67 12.06 7.96
CA LYS A 188 16.51 12.86 6.75
C LYS A 188 15.85 12.05 5.63
N VAL A 189 15.24 12.74 4.66
CA VAL A 189 14.95 12.14 3.34
C VAL A 189 16.26 12.13 2.53
N ASP A 190 16.51 11.07 1.76
CA ASP A 190 17.81 10.81 1.11
C ASP A 190 17.64 10.40 -0.37
N VAL A 191 16.88 11.20 -1.13
CA VAL A 191 16.54 10.87 -2.53
C VAL A 191 17.77 10.83 -3.44
N ASP A 192 18.77 11.70 -3.22
CA ASP A 192 20.05 11.61 -3.97
C ASP A 192 20.69 10.23 -3.81
N GLY A 193 20.64 9.65 -2.61
CA GLY A 193 21.16 8.31 -2.35
C GLY A 193 20.38 7.22 -3.08
N LEU A 194 19.05 7.39 -3.23
CA LEU A 194 18.22 6.47 -4.00
C LEU A 194 18.57 6.51 -5.50
N GLY A 195 18.76 7.70 -6.05
CA GLY A 195 19.18 7.89 -7.44
C GLY A 195 20.60 7.39 -7.73
N GLU A 196 21.59 7.78 -6.91
CA GLU A 196 22.98 7.26 -6.99
C GLU A 196 23.02 5.72 -6.98
N TRP A 197 22.17 5.10 -6.15
CA TRP A 197 22.08 3.64 -6.04
C TRP A 197 21.42 2.98 -7.26
N TRP A 198 20.46 3.66 -7.89
CA TRP A 198 19.82 3.20 -9.12
C TRP A 198 20.79 3.27 -10.32
N GLU A 199 21.53 4.36 -10.46
CA GLU A 199 22.56 4.56 -11.50
C GLU A 199 23.63 3.47 -11.49
N LEU A 200 23.99 2.95 -10.30
CA LEU A 200 24.91 1.82 -10.17
C LEU A 200 24.27 0.44 -10.42
N HIS A 201 23.11 0.39 -11.07
CA HIS A 201 22.35 -0.83 -11.42
C HIS A 201 22.10 -1.78 -10.23
N GLN A 202 21.93 -1.23 -9.02
CA GLN A 202 21.82 -2.06 -7.81
C GLN A 202 20.42 -2.65 -7.58
N VAL A 203 19.45 -2.38 -8.47
CA VAL A 203 18.05 -2.84 -8.37
C VAL A 203 17.94 -4.37 -8.29
N GLU A 204 18.72 -5.09 -9.09
CA GLU A 204 18.73 -6.56 -9.10
C GLU A 204 19.25 -7.17 -7.80
N ASN A 205 20.13 -6.46 -7.09
CA ASN A 205 20.74 -6.90 -5.84
C ASN A 205 19.79 -6.79 -4.62
N VAL A 206 18.59 -6.21 -4.78
CA VAL A 206 17.56 -6.17 -3.74
C VAL A 206 16.95 -7.57 -3.55
N LYS A 207 17.06 -8.11 -2.34
CA LYS A 207 16.48 -9.39 -1.93
C LYS A 207 15.03 -9.17 -1.51
N ARG A 208 14.19 -8.86 -2.50
CA ARG A 208 12.77 -8.53 -2.34
C ARG A 208 12.05 -9.46 -1.35
N SER A 209 11.32 -8.85 -0.43
CA SER A 209 10.57 -9.53 0.62
C SER A 209 9.47 -10.40 0.01
N ASN A 210 9.39 -11.66 0.43
CA ASN A 210 8.57 -12.73 -0.21
C ASN A 210 9.11 -13.24 -1.56
N GLY A 211 10.43 -13.20 -1.78
CA GLY A 211 11.11 -13.60 -3.02
C GLY A 211 10.84 -15.00 -3.62
N LYS A 212 10.05 -15.88 -2.99
CA LYS A 212 9.51 -17.09 -3.66
C LYS A 212 8.30 -16.75 -4.55
N MET A 213 7.29 -16.12 -3.96
CA MET A 213 6.04 -15.73 -4.65
C MET A 213 6.35 -14.65 -5.71
N LEU A 214 7.19 -13.66 -5.33
CA LEU A 214 7.68 -12.65 -6.28
C LEU A 214 8.58 -13.20 -7.40
N ARG A 215 9.05 -14.46 -7.35
CA ARG A 215 9.82 -15.03 -8.47
C ARG A 215 8.93 -15.35 -9.67
N TYR A 216 7.71 -15.80 -9.41
CA TYR A 216 6.73 -16.09 -10.46
C TYR A 216 6.17 -14.77 -11.03
N CYS A 217 5.81 -13.82 -10.16
CA CYS A 217 5.37 -12.47 -10.55
C CYS A 217 6.49 -11.52 -11.03
N ARG A 218 7.64 -12.04 -11.49
CA ARG A 218 8.79 -11.27 -12.05
C ARG A 218 9.35 -11.93 -13.32
N GLN A 219 8.53 -12.65 -14.05
CA GLN A 219 8.86 -13.05 -15.42
C GLN A 219 8.59 -11.87 -16.37
N GLN A 220 8.99 -12.00 -17.64
CA GLN A 220 8.71 -11.01 -18.70
C GLN A 220 7.21 -10.72 -18.82
N TRP A 221 6.37 -11.76 -18.64
CA TRP A 221 4.92 -11.64 -18.61
C TRP A 221 4.42 -11.61 -17.16
N TRP A 222 3.47 -10.73 -16.87
CA TRP A 222 2.85 -10.69 -15.55
C TRP A 222 1.89 -11.86 -15.35
N GLU A 223 2.27 -12.79 -14.47
CA GLU A 223 1.40 -13.84 -13.94
C GLU A 223 1.27 -13.69 -12.42
N HIS A 224 0.04 -13.65 -11.91
CA HIS A 224 -0.22 -13.61 -10.47
C HIS A 224 -0.50 -15.01 -9.90
N GLU A 225 0.04 -15.28 -8.71
CA GLU A 225 -0.27 -16.48 -7.92
C GLU A 225 -1.47 -16.19 -7.00
N ARG A 226 -2.46 -17.09 -6.88
CA ARG A 226 -3.58 -16.91 -5.93
C ARG A 226 -3.05 -16.77 -4.50
N GLY A 227 -3.42 -15.70 -3.79
CA GLY A 227 -2.84 -15.31 -2.50
C GLY A 227 -1.74 -14.24 -2.57
N SER A 228 -1.35 -13.81 -3.79
CA SER A 228 -0.42 -12.71 -4.05
C SER A 228 -1.11 -11.35 -4.24
N GLU A 229 -2.44 -11.28 -4.14
CA GLU A 229 -3.24 -10.06 -4.36
C GLU A 229 -2.78 -8.88 -3.50
N PHE A 230 -2.28 -9.16 -2.29
CA PHE A 230 -1.75 -8.13 -1.39
C PHE A 230 -0.59 -7.33 -1.98
N LEU A 231 0.09 -7.80 -3.04
CA LEU A 231 1.18 -7.05 -3.69
C LEU A 231 0.70 -5.72 -4.29
N ILE A 232 -0.55 -5.68 -4.75
CA ILE A 232 -1.19 -4.50 -5.37
C ILE A 232 -2.20 -3.81 -4.45
N THR A 233 -2.40 -4.26 -3.22
CA THR A 233 -3.30 -3.58 -2.29
C THR A 233 -2.65 -2.33 -1.71
N ASP A 234 -3.40 -1.23 -1.65
CA ASP A 234 -2.95 0.05 -1.12
C ASP A 234 -2.39 -0.11 0.32
N PRO A 235 -1.10 0.20 0.57
CA PRO A 235 -0.53 0.06 1.90
C PRO A 235 -0.84 1.26 2.80
N LEU A 236 -1.26 2.40 2.26
CA LEU A 236 -1.48 3.63 3.03
C LEU A 236 -2.89 3.65 3.62
N GLU A 237 -3.90 3.28 2.82
CA GLU A 237 -5.33 3.39 3.18
C GLU A 237 -6.07 2.05 3.33
N ASP A 238 -5.39 1.00 3.78
CA ASP A 238 -6.07 -0.25 4.16
C ASP A 238 -7.09 0.04 5.28
N ALA A 239 -8.38 -0.07 4.96
CA ALA A 239 -9.47 0.24 5.88
C ALA A 239 -9.44 -0.62 7.16
N GLY A 240 -8.88 -1.83 7.09
CA GLY A 240 -8.65 -2.67 8.25
C GLY A 240 -7.53 -2.12 9.15
N LEU A 241 -6.44 -1.65 8.57
CA LEU A 241 -5.35 -0.99 9.29
C LEU A 241 -5.81 0.34 9.92
N VAL A 242 -6.49 1.20 9.15
CA VAL A 242 -7.10 2.45 9.63
C VAL A 242 -7.97 2.18 10.86
N LYS A 243 -8.85 1.18 10.77
CA LYS A 243 -9.71 0.75 11.87
C LYS A 243 -8.91 0.24 13.07
N LEU A 244 -7.88 -0.58 12.88
CA LEU A 244 -7.03 -1.07 13.98
C LEU A 244 -6.29 0.06 14.71
N LEU A 245 -5.85 1.09 13.98
CA LEU A 245 -5.18 2.27 14.54
C LEU A 245 -6.18 3.12 15.34
N GLN A 246 -7.35 3.41 14.78
CA GLN A 246 -8.42 4.16 15.44
C GLN A 246 -8.94 3.44 16.69
N GLU A 247 -9.21 2.13 16.61
CA GLU A 247 -9.64 1.32 17.75
C GLU A 247 -8.59 1.24 18.87
N ALA A 248 -7.31 1.52 18.59
CA ALA A 248 -6.27 1.55 19.62
C ALA A 248 -6.26 2.85 20.45
N VAL A 249 -6.90 3.93 20.00
CA VAL A 249 -6.99 5.18 20.77
C VAL A 249 -8.17 5.10 21.74
N GLU A 250 -7.89 5.28 23.04
CA GLU A 250 -8.90 5.22 24.10
C GLU A 250 -9.37 6.63 24.45
N THR A 251 -10.66 6.90 24.23
CA THR A 251 -11.31 8.19 24.55
C THR A 251 -11.87 8.26 25.98
N SER A 252 -11.68 7.21 26.78
CA SER A 252 -12.18 7.12 28.15
C SER A 252 -11.32 7.93 29.11
N GLN A 253 -11.95 8.82 29.89
CA GLN A 253 -11.29 9.56 30.98
C GLN A 253 -10.71 8.66 32.10
N HIS A 254 -11.04 7.37 32.09
CA HIS A 254 -10.50 6.38 33.04
C HIS A 254 -9.33 5.58 32.47
N PHE A 255 -8.92 5.80 31.23
CA PHE A 255 -7.75 5.14 30.66
C PHE A 255 -6.46 5.72 31.25
N ASN A 256 -5.59 4.85 31.76
CA ASN A 256 -4.27 5.22 32.26
C ASN A 256 -3.20 4.29 31.64
N PRO A 257 -2.24 4.80 30.85
CA PRO A 257 -1.15 3.99 30.29
C PRO A 257 -0.24 3.29 31.30
N ALA A 258 -0.29 3.69 32.58
CA ALA A 258 0.42 3.02 33.66
C ALA A 258 -0.31 1.76 34.18
N ASP A 259 -1.60 1.58 33.87
CA ASP A 259 -2.37 0.41 34.29
C ASP A 259 -1.82 -0.89 33.67
N SER A 260 -2.07 -2.02 34.33
CA SER A 260 -1.66 -3.33 33.85
C SER A 260 -2.38 -3.70 32.54
N ALA A 261 -1.60 -3.98 31.50
CA ALA A 261 -2.05 -4.55 30.23
C ALA A 261 -2.77 -5.91 30.38
N PHE A 262 -2.55 -6.59 31.50
CA PHE A 262 -3.11 -7.90 31.78
C PHE A 262 -3.99 -7.87 33.04
N PRO A 263 -5.10 -8.64 33.08
CA PRO A 263 -5.94 -8.73 34.26
C PRO A 263 -5.16 -9.27 35.47
N PRO A 264 -5.51 -8.85 36.70
CA PRO A 264 -4.93 -9.41 37.92
C PRO A 264 -5.08 -10.92 37.96
N ARG A 265 -4.02 -11.64 38.34
CA ARG A 265 -4.07 -13.10 38.50
C ARG A 265 -5.07 -13.42 39.62
N ALA A 266 -6.12 -14.16 39.29
CA ALA A 266 -7.15 -14.51 40.26
C ALA A 266 -6.51 -15.23 41.48
N PRO A 267 -6.89 -14.89 42.73
CA PRO A 267 -6.42 -15.62 43.88
C PRO A 267 -6.88 -17.07 43.78
N ASN A 268 -5.94 -18.01 43.80
CA ASN A 268 -6.23 -19.44 43.70
C ASN A 268 -7.25 -19.84 44.78
N LYS A 269 -8.47 -20.21 44.37
CA LYS A 269 -9.50 -20.75 45.26
C LYS A 269 -9.25 -22.22 45.67
N SER A 270 -8.09 -22.78 45.32
CA SER A 270 -7.69 -24.13 45.69
C SER A 270 -6.96 -24.18 47.03
N THR A 271 -7.47 -25.03 47.91
CA THR A 271 -6.79 -25.61 49.07
C THR A 271 -6.27 -24.66 50.15
N ALA A 272 -7.22 -24.03 50.87
CA ALA A 272 -7.07 -23.89 52.32
C ALA A 272 -7.13 -25.28 53.00
N LYS A 273 -6.08 -26.11 52.78
CA LYS A 273 -5.79 -27.39 53.46
C LYS A 273 -4.54 -28.10 52.87
N SER A 274 -3.35 -27.62 53.23
CA SER A 274 -2.22 -28.50 53.52
C SER A 274 -1.15 -27.76 54.32
N ASN A 275 -0.88 -28.24 55.54
CA ASN A 275 0.36 -27.93 56.24
C ASN A 275 1.48 -28.71 55.56
N GLN A 276 2.18 -28.09 54.61
CA GLN A 276 3.50 -28.53 54.21
C GLN A 276 4.44 -27.32 54.14
N GLN A 277 5.61 -27.49 54.75
CA GLN A 277 6.74 -26.58 54.64
C GLN A 277 7.28 -26.63 53.20
N GLN A 278 6.61 -25.94 52.28
CA GLN A 278 7.28 -25.55 51.05
C GLN A 278 8.20 -24.40 51.41
N ASN A 279 9.50 -24.61 51.23
CA ASN A 279 10.45 -23.50 51.09
C ASN A 279 10.00 -22.69 49.88
N THR A 280 9.16 -21.68 50.11
CA THR A 280 8.85 -20.68 49.10
C THR A 280 10.13 -19.89 48.88
N THR A 281 10.94 -20.34 47.92
CA THR A 281 12.03 -19.53 47.38
C THR A 281 11.42 -18.20 46.98
N LEU A 282 11.77 -17.14 47.72
CA LEU A 282 11.29 -15.80 47.40
C LEU A 282 11.63 -15.54 45.94
N ASP A 283 10.62 -15.10 45.19
CA ASP A 283 10.79 -14.70 43.80
C ASP A 283 11.87 -13.59 43.76
N PRO A 284 13.05 -13.84 43.18
CA PRO A 284 14.20 -12.94 43.32
C PRO A 284 13.94 -11.58 42.66
N PHE A 285 13.00 -11.54 41.70
CA PHE A 285 12.59 -10.31 41.03
C PHE A 285 11.62 -9.48 41.88
N SER A 286 10.96 -10.05 42.90
CA SER A 286 9.99 -9.33 43.74
C SER A 286 10.63 -8.29 44.67
N THR A 287 11.97 -8.20 44.73
CA THR A 287 12.70 -7.14 45.45
C THR A 287 13.16 -6.00 44.54
N LEU A 288 12.99 -6.11 43.22
CA LEU A 288 13.43 -5.11 42.25
C LEU A 288 12.38 -3.99 42.08
N PRO A 289 12.81 -2.73 41.90
CA PRO A 289 11.94 -1.65 41.44
C PRO A 289 11.28 -1.94 40.08
N ALA A 290 10.12 -1.34 39.83
CA ALA A 290 9.34 -1.55 38.61
C ALA A 290 10.10 -1.14 37.32
N GLU A 291 11.03 -0.19 37.44
CA GLU A 291 11.89 0.29 36.37
C GLU A 291 12.88 -0.80 35.93
N LEU A 292 13.50 -1.51 36.88
CA LEU A 292 14.43 -2.61 36.58
C LEU A 292 13.67 -3.81 35.99
N LEU A 293 12.45 -4.07 36.47
CA LEU A 293 11.58 -5.12 35.89
C LEU A 293 11.21 -4.78 34.43
N GLN A 294 10.92 -3.52 34.12
CA GLN A 294 10.66 -3.07 32.75
C GLN A 294 11.91 -3.13 31.85
N GLN A 295 13.10 -2.81 32.37
CA GLN A 295 14.36 -3.00 31.64
C GLN A 295 14.59 -4.47 31.31
N ILE A 296 14.43 -5.38 32.29
CA ILE A 296 14.52 -6.83 32.05
C ILE A 296 13.52 -7.28 30.97
N LEU A 297 12.28 -6.77 31.00
CA LEU A 297 11.27 -7.08 29.98
C LEU A 297 11.62 -6.55 28.58
N ALA A 298 12.31 -5.40 28.46
CA ALA A 298 12.69 -4.80 27.19
C ALA A 298 13.79 -5.60 26.45
N GLU A 299 14.74 -6.17 27.20
CA GLU A 299 15.81 -7.04 26.70
C GLU A 299 15.34 -8.45 26.33
N LEU A 300 14.16 -8.87 26.78
CA LEU A 300 13.63 -10.20 26.52
C LEU A 300 13.03 -10.33 25.10
N PRO A 301 13.17 -11.50 24.46
CA PRO A 301 12.38 -11.82 23.27
C PRO A 301 10.87 -11.74 23.56
N ASN A 302 10.10 -11.22 22.61
CA ASN A 302 8.65 -11.02 22.77
C ASN A 302 7.87 -12.31 23.12
N THR A 303 8.40 -13.47 22.73
CA THR A 303 7.85 -14.80 23.07
C THR A 303 8.04 -15.15 24.54
N SER A 304 9.08 -14.62 25.19
CA SER A 304 9.42 -14.89 26.60
C SER A 304 8.63 -14.02 27.58
N ILE A 305 8.11 -12.86 27.18
CA ILE A 305 7.32 -11.96 28.05
C ILE A 305 6.18 -12.74 28.73
N GLY A 306 5.38 -13.50 27.96
CA GLY A 306 4.28 -14.30 28.52
C GLY A 306 4.76 -15.38 29.49
N ALA A 307 5.85 -16.07 29.19
CA ALA A 307 6.41 -17.12 30.04
C ALA A 307 6.94 -16.57 31.38
N VAL A 308 7.58 -15.40 31.35
CA VAL A 308 8.11 -14.75 32.56
C VAL A 308 6.99 -14.38 33.54
N ARG A 309 5.83 -13.93 33.05
CA ARG A 309 4.63 -13.65 33.87
C ARG A 309 4.04 -14.90 34.55
N GLU A 310 4.23 -16.07 33.95
CA GLU A 310 3.77 -17.33 34.54
C GLU A 310 4.70 -17.81 35.66
N VAL A 311 6.02 -17.64 35.48
CA VAL A 311 7.06 -18.14 36.38
C VAL A 311 7.35 -17.21 37.58
N SER A 312 7.30 -15.89 37.38
CA SER A 312 7.62 -14.88 38.41
C SER A 312 6.45 -13.92 38.61
N ARG A 313 6.10 -13.69 39.89
CA ARG A 313 4.99 -12.80 40.26
C ARG A 313 5.37 -11.33 40.15
N ALA A 314 6.66 -11.00 40.20
CA ALA A 314 7.15 -9.63 40.00
C ALA A 314 6.66 -9.03 38.67
N PHE A 315 6.55 -9.84 37.61
CA PHE A 315 6.11 -9.40 36.28
C PHE A 315 4.59 -9.50 36.07
N THR A 316 3.78 -9.73 37.12
CA THR A 316 2.31 -9.82 36.96
C THR A 316 1.74 -8.54 36.36
N HIS A 317 2.23 -7.39 36.82
CA HIS A 317 1.85 -6.06 36.38
C HIS A 317 2.83 -5.55 35.31
N ILE A 318 2.37 -5.46 34.06
CA ILE A 318 3.13 -4.83 32.96
C ILE A 318 2.30 -3.63 32.47
N PRO A 319 2.79 -2.38 32.57
CA PRO A 319 2.05 -1.21 32.12
C PRO A 319 1.65 -1.29 30.64
N ILE A 320 0.49 -0.77 30.27
CA ILE A 320 0.07 -0.66 28.85
C ILE A 320 1.11 0.08 28.01
N SER A 321 1.66 1.17 28.56
CA SER A 321 2.74 1.97 27.95
C SER A 321 4.04 1.20 27.62
N PHE A 322 4.31 0.06 28.25
CA PHE A 322 5.47 -0.78 27.95
C PHE A 322 5.46 -1.31 26.50
N PHE A 323 4.28 -1.45 25.89
CA PHE A 323 4.15 -1.96 24.53
C PHE A 323 4.49 -0.91 23.44
N TYR A 324 4.58 0.38 23.78
CA TYR A 324 4.96 1.45 22.84
C TYR A 324 6.34 1.22 22.16
N PRO A 325 7.45 1.01 22.89
CA PRO A 325 8.73 0.68 22.26
C PRO A 325 8.69 -0.64 21.48
N LEU A 326 7.87 -1.62 21.90
CA LEU A 326 7.72 -2.87 21.16
C LEU A 326 7.02 -2.66 19.80
N VAL A 327 5.98 -1.82 19.72
CA VAL A 327 5.37 -1.43 18.44
C VAL A 327 6.39 -0.73 17.54
N ARG A 328 7.14 0.27 18.06
CA ARG A 328 8.15 1.01 17.27
C ARG A 328 9.28 0.12 16.74
N ARG A 329 9.67 -0.92 17.50
CA ARG A 329 10.74 -1.88 17.17
C ARG A 329 10.27 -2.99 16.23
N ASP A 330 9.17 -3.64 16.55
CA ASP A 330 8.74 -4.88 15.89
C ASP A 330 7.88 -4.62 14.64
N TYR A 331 7.16 -3.50 14.61
CA TYR A 331 6.32 -3.05 13.49
C TYR A 331 6.80 -1.69 12.99
N PRO A 332 8.05 -1.57 12.50
CA PRO A 332 8.64 -0.26 12.22
C PRO A 332 7.93 0.55 11.13
N TRP A 333 7.13 -0.12 10.28
CA TRP A 333 6.24 0.44 9.25
C TRP A 333 4.93 1.04 9.78
N ILE A 334 4.65 0.96 11.09
CA ILE A 334 3.58 1.73 11.74
C ILE A 334 4.19 3.07 12.17
N TRP A 335 4.36 3.98 11.21
CA TRP A 335 4.93 5.32 11.42
C TRP A 335 3.98 6.23 12.19
N GLU A 336 2.68 5.90 12.25
CA GLU A 336 1.65 6.51 13.08
C GLU A 336 2.03 6.49 14.57
N ALA A 337 2.84 5.51 14.97
CA ALA A 337 3.42 5.38 16.31
C ALA A 337 4.76 6.15 16.49
N ASN A 338 5.21 6.94 15.51
CA ASN A 338 6.44 7.72 15.63
C ASN A 338 6.21 9.24 15.45
N PRO A 339 6.13 10.01 16.56
CA PRO A 339 6.00 11.46 16.52
C PRO A 339 7.09 12.16 15.72
N GLU A 340 8.32 11.62 15.70
CA GLU A 340 9.44 12.20 14.94
C GLU A 340 9.18 12.15 13.42
N THR A 341 8.69 11.00 12.92
CA THR A 341 8.34 10.83 11.50
C THR A 341 7.11 11.64 11.12
N LEU A 342 6.11 11.74 12.00
CA LEU A 342 4.92 12.57 11.77
C LEU A 342 5.23 14.08 11.83
N ALA A 343 6.19 14.52 12.65
CA ALA A 343 6.61 15.91 12.67
C ALA A 343 7.40 16.31 11.42
N ALA A 344 8.20 15.38 10.86
CA ALA A 344 8.96 15.61 9.63
C ALA A 344 8.11 15.47 8.35
N LEU A 345 7.15 14.54 8.32
CA LEU A 345 6.19 14.35 7.22
C LEU A 345 4.74 14.28 7.78
N PRO A 346 4.16 15.45 8.13
CA PRO A 346 2.82 15.56 8.72
C PRO A 346 1.68 15.25 7.76
N GLN A 347 1.97 15.25 6.45
CA GLN A 347 1.04 14.87 5.39
C GLN A 347 1.71 13.87 4.46
N TYR A 348 0.92 13.15 3.67
CA TYR A 348 1.44 12.42 2.51
C TYR A 348 1.88 13.39 1.40
N SER A 349 2.82 12.95 0.55
CA SER A 349 3.17 13.60 -0.72
C SER A 349 1.90 13.97 -1.50
N GLN A 350 1.90 15.14 -2.15
CA GLN A 350 0.72 15.56 -2.92
C GLN A 350 0.43 14.62 -4.10
N TRP A 351 1.46 14.00 -4.67
CA TRP A 351 1.34 12.99 -5.72
C TRP A 351 0.57 11.78 -5.22
N THR A 352 0.89 11.31 -4.02
CA THR A 352 0.16 10.25 -3.32
C THR A 352 -1.30 10.65 -3.05
N LYS A 353 -1.55 11.88 -2.56
CA LYS A 353 -2.92 12.39 -2.35
C LYS A 353 -3.74 12.42 -3.65
N VAL A 354 -3.17 12.91 -4.75
CA VAL A 354 -3.85 12.97 -6.07
C VAL A 354 -4.28 11.58 -6.54
N VAL A 355 -3.46 10.53 -6.30
CA VAL A 355 -3.84 9.14 -6.61
C VAL A 355 -5.03 8.68 -5.77
N ILE A 356 -4.98 8.90 -4.45
CA ILE A 356 -6.04 8.51 -3.52
C ILE A 356 -7.35 9.27 -3.82
N ASP A 357 -7.30 10.58 -4.02
CA ASP A 357 -8.48 11.38 -4.36
C ASP A 357 -9.07 10.97 -5.71
N LYS A 358 -8.23 10.67 -6.71
CA LYS A 358 -8.67 10.12 -8.00
C LYS A 358 -9.31 8.74 -7.82
N ALA A 359 -8.85 7.95 -6.85
CA ALA A 359 -9.46 6.68 -6.49
C ALA A 359 -10.86 6.89 -5.88
N ALA A 360 -10.96 7.68 -4.81
CA ALA A 360 -12.21 8.00 -4.11
C ALA A 360 -13.26 8.67 -5.04
N ARG A 361 -12.86 9.62 -5.88
CA ARG A 361 -13.77 10.26 -6.85
C ARG A 361 -14.34 9.29 -7.88
N LYS A 362 -13.56 8.31 -8.35
CA LYS A 362 -14.07 7.28 -9.27
C LYS A 362 -15.05 6.33 -8.55
N LEU A 363 -14.79 6.00 -7.27
CA LEU A 363 -15.73 5.21 -6.46
C LEU A 363 -17.09 5.92 -6.35
N ASN A 364 -17.11 7.19 -5.93
CA ASN A 364 -18.35 7.96 -5.77
C ASN A 364 -19.15 8.03 -7.07
N LYS A 365 -18.49 8.29 -8.21
CA LYS A 365 -19.14 8.27 -9.54
C LYS A 365 -19.72 6.89 -9.91
N SER A 366 -19.02 5.80 -9.55
CA SER A 366 -19.54 4.44 -9.78
C SER A 366 -20.72 4.10 -8.86
N GLY A 367 -20.72 4.57 -7.61
CA GLY A 367 -21.85 4.42 -6.69
C GLY A 367 -23.08 5.21 -7.14
N GLU A 368 -22.90 6.44 -7.63
CA GLU A 368 -23.98 7.23 -8.22
C GLU A 368 -24.60 6.53 -9.44
N LEU A 369 -23.78 5.95 -10.33
CA LEU A 369 -24.27 5.19 -11.48
C LEU A 369 -25.14 4.00 -11.05
N VAL A 370 -24.68 3.18 -10.09
CA VAL A 370 -25.46 2.06 -9.54
C VAL A 370 -26.78 2.54 -8.92
N SER A 371 -26.78 3.67 -8.20
CA SER A 371 -28.00 4.24 -7.62
C SER A 371 -28.97 4.88 -8.63
N ARG A 372 -28.53 5.13 -9.87
CA ARG A 372 -29.34 5.81 -10.91
C ARG A 372 -29.88 4.86 -11.99
N GLU A 373 -29.45 3.61 -12.02
CA GLU A 373 -29.96 2.59 -12.94
C GLU A 373 -31.23 1.88 -12.45
N GLU A 374 -31.56 1.96 -11.15
CA GLU A 374 -32.80 1.36 -10.62
C GLU A 374 -34.09 2.12 -11.03
N ASP A 375 -33.99 3.35 -11.56
CA ASP A 375 -35.14 4.27 -11.67
C ASP A 375 -35.44 4.80 -13.09
N LYS A 376 -34.83 4.24 -14.16
CA LYS A 376 -35.04 4.71 -15.55
C LYS A 376 -35.17 3.64 -16.64
N ILE A 377 -36.20 2.80 -16.53
CA ILE A 377 -36.81 2.16 -17.71
C ILE A 377 -37.75 3.17 -18.40
N ALA A 378 -37.23 4.07 -19.25
CA ALA A 378 -37.98 4.68 -20.36
C ALA A 378 -37.12 5.54 -21.30
N THR A 379 -37.37 5.40 -22.60
CA THR A 379 -36.95 6.30 -23.71
C THR A 379 -35.44 6.55 -23.88
N GLY A 380 -34.84 5.90 -24.88
CA GLY A 380 -33.43 6.12 -25.21
C GLY A 380 -33.15 7.45 -25.91
N ARG A 381 -31.92 7.92 -25.75
CA ARG A 381 -31.27 8.87 -26.65
C ARG A 381 -29.77 8.56 -26.65
N HIS A 382 -29.18 8.44 -27.83
CA HIS A 382 -27.74 8.21 -27.95
C HIS A 382 -26.95 9.40 -27.36
N SER A 383 -25.95 9.08 -26.54
CA SER A 383 -24.86 10.00 -26.21
C SER A 383 -23.55 9.23 -26.38
N THR A 384 -22.84 9.53 -27.46
CA THR A 384 -21.47 9.08 -27.69
C THR A 384 -20.54 9.89 -26.80
N ALA A 385 -19.91 9.25 -25.82
CA ALA A 385 -18.92 9.85 -24.95
C ALA A 385 -17.63 9.01 -24.96
N SER A 386 -16.88 9.14 -26.05
CA SER A 386 -15.44 8.90 -26.02
C SER A 386 -14.83 10.14 -25.36
N ASP A 387 -14.29 9.99 -24.15
CA ASP A 387 -13.79 11.13 -23.36
C ASP A 387 -12.31 10.94 -23.00
N PRO A 388 -11.39 11.29 -23.92
CA PRO A 388 -9.95 11.27 -23.67
C PRO A 388 -9.45 12.52 -22.93
N ASP A 389 -10.31 13.48 -22.59
CA ASP A 389 -9.90 14.85 -22.21
C ASP A 389 -9.82 15.07 -20.68
N ALA A 390 -10.06 14.02 -19.88
CA ALA A 390 -10.12 14.09 -18.41
C ALA A 390 -8.74 14.13 -17.71
N LEU A 391 -7.64 14.30 -18.44
CA LEU A 391 -6.28 14.47 -17.90
C LEU A 391 -5.76 15.91 -18.00
N ALA A 392 -6.29 16.73 -18.92
CA ALA A 392 -5.73 18.04 -19.24
C ALA A 392 -6.10 19.19 -18.27
N THR A 393 -7.09 18.99 -17.38
CA THR A 393 -7.64 20.07 -16.53
C THR A 393 -7.30 19.97 -15.04
N ALA A 394 -6.32 19.14 -14.67
CA ALA A 394 -5.84 19.00 -13.29
C ALA A 394 -4.69 19.95 -12.93
N ALA A 395 -4.84 21.24 -13.26
CA ALA A 395 -4.07 22.27 -12.54
C ALA A 395 -4.52 22.28 -11.07
N PRO A 396 -3.63 22.50 -10.08
CA PRO A 396 -4.00 22.62 -8.67
C PRO A 396 -4.78 23.92 -8.43
N GLY A 397 -6.08 23.87 -8.74
CA GLY A 397 -7.00 25.00 -8.57
C GLY A 397 -7.37 25.19 -7.11
N ASN A 398 -7.26 26.44 -6.63
CA ASN A 398 -7.66 26.86 -5.28
C ASN A 398 -9.14 26.50 -4.98
N GLY A 399 -9.36 25.34 -4.38
CA GLY A 399 -10.60 24.96 -3.68
C GLY A 399 -10.40 25.12 -2.18
N ASN A 400 -11.38 25.73 -1.50
CA ASN A 400 -11.25 26.10 -0.09
C ASN A 400 -11.27 24.88 0.84
N ASP A 401 -10.36 24.90 1.82
CA ASP A 401 -10.33 24.23 3.13
C ASP A 401 -10.65 22.72 3.27
N GLU A 402 -9.62 22.00 3.76
CA GLU A 402 -9.68 20.91 4.75
C GLU A 402 -10.41 19.59 4.41
N ASP A 403 -9.93 18.87 3.38
CA ASP A 403 -9.93 17.39 3.36
C ASP A 403 -8.50 16.88 3.10
N HIS A 404 -7.55 17.31 3.93
CA HIS A 404 -6.17 16.83 3.86
C HIS A 404 -6.05 15.42 4.43
N ILE A 405 -5.79 14.44 3.56
CA ILE A 405 -5.42 13.08 3.97
C ILE A 405 -4.11 13.15 4.76
N THR A 406 -4.25 13.13 6.08
CA THR A 406 -3.18 13.11 7.05
C THR A 406 -3.01 11.69 7.58
N PRO A 407 -1.77 11.20 7.76
CA PRO A 407 -1.55 9.95 8.48
C PRO A 407 -2.17 10.02 9.88
N ILE A 408 -2.79 8.95 10.34
CA ILE A 408 -3.35 8.88 11.69
C ILE A 408 -2.23 9.13 12.70
N SER A 409 -2.43 10.08 13.61
CA SER A 409 -1.53 10.28 14.75
C SER A 409 -1.99 9.42 15.92
N LEU A 410 -1.10 8.60 16.49
CA LEU A 410 -1.38 7.84 17.71
C LEU A 410 -0.84 8.58 18.95
N PRO A 411 -1.69 9.24 19.77
CA PRO A 411 -1.20 10.02 20.89
C PRO A 411 -0.59 9.11 21.95
N ARG A 412 0.64 9.42 22.38
CA ARG A 412 1.46 8.54 23.25
C ARG A 412 0.75 8.10 24.53
N PHE A 413 -0.07 8.97 25.11
CA PHE A 413 -0.74 8.76 26.40
C PHE A 413 -2.23 8.37 26.30
N GLU A 414 -2.80 8.37 25.09
CA GLU A 414 -4.20 7.99 24.84
C GLU A 414 -4.29 6.67 24.06
N THR A 415 -3.18 6.20 23.49
CA THR A 415 -3.12 4.93 22.75
C THR A 415 -2.94 3.75 23.70
N ASN A 416 -3.83 2.76 23.60
CA ASN A 416 -3.71 1.45 24.23
C ASN A 416 -2.70 0.59 23.46
N TRP A 417 -1.41 0.83 23.72
CA TRP A 417 -0.30 0.17 23.04
C TRP A 417 -0.34 -1.37 23.14
N PHE A 418 -0.88 -1.93 24.22
CA PHE A 418 -1.09 -3.37 24.35
C PHE A 418 -2.13 -3.89 23.35
N LYS A 419 -3.29 -3.24 23.29
CA LYS A 419 -4.36 -3.55 22.31
C LYS A 419 -3.84 -3.45 20.88
N LEU A 420 -3.10 -2.38 20.55
CA LEU A 420 -2.49 -2.22 19.24
C LEU A 420 -1.49 -3.34 18.92
N TYR A 421 -0.55 -3.62 19.83
CA TYR A 421 0.46 -4.66 19.63
C TYR A 421 -0.16 -6.06 19.47
N ALA A 422 -1.18 -6.38 20.26
CA ALA A 422 -1.92 -7.64 20.16
C ALA A 422 -2.71 -7.74 18.84
N SER A 423 -3.36 -6.66 18.41
CA SER A 423 -4.08 -6.59 17.13
C SER A 423 -3.15 -6.72 15.93
N LEU A 424 -2.05 -5.96 15.88
CA LEU A 424 -1.04 -6.07 14.84
C LEU A 424 -0.49 -7.50 14.74
N LYS A 425 -0.17 -8.13 15.88
CA LYS A 425 0.32 -9.51 15.92
C LYS A 425 -0.70 -10.55 15.47
N LYS A 426 -1.99 -10.29 15.70
CA LYS A 426 -3.10 -11.15 15.27
C LYS A 426 -3.39 -10.99 13.77
N HIS A 427 -3.16 -9.80 13.20
CA HIS A 427 -3.62 -9.41 11.87
C HIS A 427 -2.51 -9.19 10.82
N SER A 428 -1.23 -9.33 11.18
CA SER A 428 -0.07 -9.11 10.30
C SER A 428 -0.05 -9.95 9.02
N GLY A 429 -0.75 -11.09 8.99
CA GLY A 429 -0.94 -11.91 7.78
C GLY A 429 -2.31 -11.76 7.10
N SER A 430 -3.30 -11.14 7.76
CA SER A 430 -4.70 -11.12 7.30
C SER A 430 -5.15 -9.81 6.67
N LEU A 431 -4.41 -8.73 6.86
CA LEU A 431 -4.70 -7.41 6.28
C LEU A 431 -3.78 -7.18 5.07
N PRO A 432 -4.30 -7.19 3.83
CA PRO A 432 -3.48 -7.11 2.63
C PRO A 432 -2.58 -5.87 2.55
N GLY A 433 -3.13 -4.67 2.80
CA GLY A 433 -2.35 -3.44 2.70
C GLY A 433 -1.31 -3.32 3.82
N LEU A 434 -1.61 -3.78 5.04
CA LEU A 434 -0.61 -3.89 6.11
C LEU A 434 0.54 -4.83 5.71
N ARG A 435 0.22 -5.99 5.11
CA ARG A 435 1.21 -6.96 4.61
C ARG A 435 2.03 -6.38 3.45
N ASN A 436 1.44 -5.55 2.60
CA ASN A 436 2.16 -4.84 1.52
C ASN A 436 3.06 -3.72 2.08
N ARG A 437 2.58 -2.96 3.07
CA ARG A 437 3.34 -1.92 3.77
C ARG A 437 4.58 -2.52 4.43
N GLU A 438 4.42 -3.64 5.13
CA GLU A 438 5.51 -4.42 5.74
C GLU A 438 6.53 -4.90 4.69
N ARG A 439 6.06 -5.41 3.55
CA ARG A 439 6.92 -5.86 2.43
C ARG A 439 7.76 -4.71 1.89
N ILE A 440 7.13 -3.59 1.54
CA ILE A 440 7.81 -2.45 0.91
C ILE A 440 8.75 -1.78 1.89
N TRP A 441 8.35 -1.62 3.15
CA TRP A 441 9.22 -1.10 4.19
C TRP A 441 10.54 -1.89 4.29
N ARG A 442 10.48 -3.22 4.26
CA ARG A 442 11.68 -4.07 4.28
C ARG A 442 12.53 -3.93 3.02
N ASP A 443 11.90 -3.85 1.85
CA ASP A 443 12.61 -3.61 0.59
C ASP A 443 13.33 -2.25 0.61
N CYS A 444 12.66 -1.18 1.09
CA CYS A 444 13.24 0.14 1.30
C CYS A 444 14.39 0.12 2.33
N GLN A 445 14.26 -0.59 3.45
CA GLN A 445 15.34 -0.75 4.43
C GLN A 445 16.57 -1.43 3.84
N GLN A 446 16.40 -2.42 2.96
CA GLN A 446 17.52 -3.02 2.25
C GLN A 446 18.17 -2.00 1.31
N ILE A 447 17.40 -1.25 0.53
CA ILE A 447 17.92 -0.21 -0.37
C ILE A 447 18.71 0.83 0.43
N ILE A 448 18.18 1.34 1.56
CA ILE A 448 18.89 2.28 2.44
C ILE A 448 20.21 1.70 2.95
N THR A 449 20.22 0.43 3.36
CA THR A 449 21.44 -0.28 3.80
C THR A 449 22.46 -0.42 2.67
N MET A 450 22.00 -0.62 1.42
CA MET A 450 22.87 -0.69 0.24
C MET A 450 23.45 0.68 -0.13
N ILE A 451 22.67 1.76 0.00
CA ILE A 451 23.13 3.16 -0.15
C ILE A 451 24.23 3.47 0.86
N ASP A 452 24.05 3.09 2.13
CA ASP A 452 25.07 3.29 3.17
C ASP A 452 26.34 2.48 2.88
N ALA A 453 26.20 1.22 2.47
CA ALA A 453 27.33 0.37 2.08
C ALA A 453 28.01 0.80 0.77
N MET A 454 27.32 1.52 -0.11
CA MET A 454 27.85 2.14 -1.32
C MET A 454 28.69 3.36 -0.96
N ARG A 455 28.11 4.33 -0.26
CA ARG A 455 28.78 5.57 0.15
C ARG A 455 29.99 5.32 1.07
N ALA A 456 29.93 4.30 1.93
CA ALA A 456 31.06 3.87 2.75
C ALA A 456 32.21 3.16 1.98
N ARG A 457 32.02 2.84 0.69
CA ARG A 457 33.09 2.33 -0.21
C ARG A 457 33.67 3.41 -1.11
N SER A 458 33.00 4.56 -1.25
CA SER A 458 33.43 5.70 -2.05
C SER A 458 34.12 6.80 -1.23
N ALA A 459 34.20 6.63 0.10
CA ALA A 459 34.86 7.51 1.06
C ALA A 459 36.14 6.87 1.62
#